data_AF-A0A534LEZ8-F1
#
_entry.id   AF-A0A534LEZ8-F1
#
_cell.length_a   1.000
_cell.length_b   1.000
_cell.length_c   1.000
_cell.angle_alpha   90.00
_cell.angle_beta   90.00
_cell.angle_gamma   90.00
#
_symmetry.space_group_name_H-M   'P 1'
#
loop_
_entity.id
_entity.type
_entity.pdbx_description
1 polymer ?
#
loop_
_entity_poly.entity_id
_entity_poly.type
_entity_poly.pdbx_seq_one_letter_code
_entity_poly.pdbx_strand_id
1 'polypeptide(L)'
;MPDEYVAKDPREQPHRIRVLARNGHRIELEGTWRGPLGRDTLLRETLHVRDDGSWTFDARAMGLRVHDEFQAFPSGDGTRLHIRSVVNPNGPLGKIVGRLMGRRLLRMLEKGWGTAAEICERDAP
;
A
#
# COMPACT_ATOMS: atom_id res chain seq x y z
N MET A 1 3.62 10.37 -13.38
CA MET A 1 4.39 9.72 -12.30
C MET A 1 5.61 9.05 -12.93
N PRO A 2 6.82 9.19 -12.37
CA PRO A 2 7.99 8.45 -12.87
C PRO A 2 7.73 6.94 -12.82
N ASP A 3 8.41 6.18 -13.67
CA ASP A 3 8.30 4.72 -13.68
C ASP A 3 9.03 4.07 -12.51
N GLU A 4 9.82 4.85 -11.78
CA GLU A 4 10.45 4.44 -10.54
C GLU A 4 10.30 5.54 -9.48
N TYR A 5 10.01 5.12 -8.26
CA TYR A 5 10.00 5.94 -7.07
C TYR A 5 10.88 5.29 -6.01
N VAL A 6 11.71 6.09 -5.34
CA VAL A 6 12.51 5.68 -4.19
C VAL A 6 12.22 6.67 -3.07
N ALA A 7 11.79 6.15 -1.93
CA ALA A 7 11.48 6.97 -0.77
C ALA A 7 12.74 7.69 -0.26
N LYS A 8 12.59 8.97 0.07
CA LYS A 8 13.66 9.76 0.71
C LYS A 8 13.69 9.53 2.22
N ASP A 9 12.50 9.37 2.82
CA ASP A 9 12.39 9.07 4.24
C ASP A 9 12.54 7.57 4.48
N PRO A 10 13.49 7.12 5.32
CA PRO A 10 13.70 5.70 5.58
C PRO A 10 12.53 5.05 6.32
N ARG A 11 11.52 5.79 6.79
CA ARG A 11 10.33 5.23 7.45
C ARG A 11 9.21 4.89 6.46
N GLU A 12 9.23 5.47 5.27
CA GLU A 12 8.19 5.29 4.26
C GLU A 12 8.08 3.84 3.77
N GLN A 13 6.85 3.41 3.46
CA GLN A 13 6.54 2.10 2.89
C GLN A 13 5.47 2.25 1.78
N PRO A 14 5.61 1.54 0.65
CA PRO A 14 6.83 0.85 0.21
C PRO A 14 7.96 1.86 0.00
N HIS A 15 9.20 1.44 0.28
CA HIS A 15 10.35 2.36 0.17
C HIS A 15 10.91 2.45 -1.25
N ARG A 16 10.41 1.61 -2.16
CA ARG A 16 10.65 1.71 -3.60
C ARG A 16 9.42 1.19 -4.34
N ILE A 17 9.04 1.86 -5.42
CA ILE A 17 7.97 1.44 -6.33
C ILE A 17 8.53 1.44 -7.74
N ARG A 18 8.32 0.36 -8.48
CA ARG A 18 8.63 0.28 -9.91
C ARG A 18 7.38 -0.04 -10.70
N VAL A 19 7.10 0.75 -11.73
CA VAL A 19 6.01 0.47 -12.67
C VAL A 19 6.46 -0.62 -13.64
N LEU A 20 5.62 -1.65 -13.78
CA LEU A 20 5.87 -2.78 -14.67
C LEU A 20 5.13 -2.61 -16.00
N ALA A 21 3.87 -2.16 -15.95
CA ALA A 21 3.03 -1.96 -17.13
C ALA A 21 1.93 -0.94 -16.86
N ARG A 22 1.45 -0.27 -17.91
CA ARG A 22 0.31 0.66 -17.88
C ARG A 22 -0.71 0.26 -18.93
N ASN A 23 -1.94 0.03 -18.49
CA ASN A 23 -3.06 -0.41 -19.33
C ASN A 23 -4.30 0.42 -18.98
N GLY A 24 -4.36 1.66 -19.49
CA GLY A 24 -5.42 2.62 -19.15
C GLY A 24 -5.49 2.86 -17.65
N HIS A 25 -6.65 2.58 -17.05
CA HIS A 25 -6.91 2.75 -15.62
C HIS A 25 -6.26 1.69 -14.72
N ARG A 26 -5.57 0.71 -15.32
CA ARG A 26 -4.88 -0.37 -14.60
C ARG A 26 -3.36 -0.21 -14.75
N ILE A 27 -2.64 -0.15 -13.63
CA ILE A 27 -1.18 -0.05 -13.58
C ILE A 27 -0.66 -1.24 -12.79
N GLU A 28 0.26 -2.00 -13.37
CA GLU A 28 0.98 -3.06 -12.66
C GLU A 28 2.27 -2.48 -12.09
N LEU A 29 2.53 -2.76 -10.82
CA LEU A 29 3.68 -2.23 -10.11
C LEU A 29 4.30 -3.28 -9.17
N GLU A 30 5.55 -3.03 -8.80
CA GLU A 30 6.29 -3.81 -7.83
C GLU A 30 6.80 -2.89 -6.73
N GLY A 31 6.23 -3.05 -5.54
CA GLY A 31 6.66 -2.36 -4.32
C GLY A 31 7.73 -3.16 -3.59
N THR A 32 8.73 -2.49 -3.05
CA THR A 32 9.68 -3.07 -2.09
C THR A 32 9.28 -2.65 -0.69
N TRP A 33 8.86 -3.64 0.11
CA TRP A 33 8.30 -3.45 1.44
C TRP A 33 9.22 -4.04 2.50
N ARG A 34 9.40 -3.35 3.63
CA ARG A 34 9.97 -3.99 4.82
C ARG A 34 8.86 -4.71 5.57
N GLY A 35 8.92 -6.04 5.52
CA GLY A 35 7.97 -6.90 6.19
C GLY A 35 8.08 -6.82 7.72
N PRO A 36 7.16 -7.47 8.44
CA PRO A 36 7.08 -7.39 9.90
C PRO A 36 8.32 -7.88 10.66
N LEU A 37 9.19 -8.67 10.00
CA LEU A 37 10.46 -9.16 10.53
C LEU A 37 11.68 -8.31 10.11
N GLY A 38 11.45 -7.14 9.51
CA GLY A 38 12.50 -6.23 9.04
C GLY A 38 13.20 -6.67 7.75
N ARG A 39 12.72 -7.72 7.08
CA ARG A 39 13.25 -8.17 5.79
C ARG A 39 12.49 -7.52 4.64
N ASP A 40 13.21 -7.21 3.58
CA ASP A 40 12.59 -6.72 2.36
C ASP A 40 11.80 -7.84 1.67
N THR A 41 10.67 -7.45 1.10
CA THR A 41 9.77 -8.30 0.34
C THR A 41 9.31 -7.52 -0.87
N LEU A 42 9.45 -8.13 -2.04
CA LEU A 42 8.87 -7.61 -3.27
C LEU A 42 7.39 -7.99 -3.30
N LEU A 43 6.53 -7.00 -3.47
CA LEU A 43 5.11 -7.16 -3.61
C LEU A 43 4.70 -6.70 -5.01
N ARG A 44 4.12 -7.60 -5.79
CA ARG A 44 3.46 -7.22 -7.03
C ARG A 44 2.04 -6.79 -6.73
N GLU A 45 1.69 -5.62 -7.23
CA GLU A 45 0.45 -4.93 -6.93
C GLU A 45 -0.18 -4.45 -8.23
N THR A 46 -1.49 -4.38 -8.26
CA THR A 46 -2.24 -3.75 -9.34
C THR A 46 -2.94 -2.52 -8.79
N LEU A 47 -2.57 -1.35 -9.29
CA LEU A 47 -3.26 -0.09 -9.05
C LEU A 47 -4.40 0.05 -10.06
N HIS A 48 -5.60 0.30 -9.56
CA HIS A 48 -6.75 0.69 -10.38
C HIS A 48 -7.17 2.11 -10.02
N VAL A 49 -7.14 3.01 -10.99
CA VAL A 49 -7.63 4.39 -10.83
C VAL A 49 -9.06 4.47 -11.35
N ARG A 50 -9.97 5.02 -10.56
CA ARG A 50 -11.38 5.21 -10.95
C ARG A 50 -11.60 6.63 -11.48
N ASP A 51 -12.68 6.82 -12.23
CA ASP A 51 -13.01 8.09 -12.88
C ASP A 51 -13.26 9.23 -11.87
N ASP A 52 -13.69 8.89 -10.66
CA ASP A 52 -13.91 9.83 -9.55
C ASP A 52 -12.61 10.23 -8.82
N GLY A 53 -11.46 9.77 -9.30
CA GLY A 53 -10.15 10.02 -8.70
C GLY A 53 -9.84 9.15 -7.48
N SER A 54 -10.75 8.27 -7.05
CA SER A 54 -10.43 7.22 -6.08
C SER A 54 -9.58 6.13 -6.73
N TRP A 55 -8.86 5.35 -5.92
CA TRP A 55 -8.05 4.26 -6.45
C TRP A 55 -8.00 3.05 -5.52
N THR A 56 -7.64 1.90 -6.06
CA THR A 56 -7.41 0.67 -5.29
C THR A 56 -6.04 0.08 -5.58
N PHE A 57 -5.51 -0.63 -4.59
CA PHE A 57 -4.37 -1.53 -4.76
C PHE A 57 -4.80 -2.96 -4.44
N ASP A 58 -4.47 -3.87 -5.35
CA ASP A 58 -4.67 -5.31 -5.18
C ASP A 58 -3.33 -6.04 -5.19
N ALA A 59 -3.07 -6.79 -4.12
CA ALA A 59 -1.81 -7.51 -3.97
C ALA A 59 -2.03 -8.94 -3.45
N ARG A 60 -1.06 -9.82 -3.75
CA ARG A 60 -1.02 -11.19 -3.23
C ARG A 60 0.37 -11.51 -2.74
N ALA A 61 0.49 -11.89 -1.47
CA ALA A 61 1.74 -12.34 -0.88
C ALA A 61 1.51 -13.33 0.24
N MET A 62 2.37 -14.36 0.32
CA MET A 62 2.36 -15.34 1.41
C MET A 62 0.99 -16.01 1.64
N GLY A 63 0.24 -16.24 0.57
CA GLY A 63 -1.13 -16.77 0.66
C GLY A 63 -2.16 -15.79 1.19
N LEU A 64 -1.85 -14.49 1.32
CA LEU A 64 -2.79 -13.44 1.65
C LEU A 64 -3.20 -12.69 0.39
N ARG A 65 -4.46 -12.26 0.33
CA ARG A 65 -4.94 -11.24 -0.60
C ARG A 65 -5.10 -9.94 0.18
N VAL A 66 -4.50 -8.87 -0.32
CA VAL A 66 -4.64 -7.51 0.19
C VAL A 66 -5.41 -6.71 -0.83
N HIS A 67 -6.44 -6.00 -0.39
CA HIS A 67 -7.20 -5.05 -1.17
C HIS A 67 -7.31 -3.75 -0.38
N ASP A 68 -6.74 -2.68 -0.91
CA ASP A 68 -6.76 -1.36 -0.31
C ASP A 68 -7.59 -0.43 -1.19
N GLU A 69 -8.52 0.31 -0.58
CA GLU A 69 -9.30 1.36 -1.23
C GLU A 69 -8.90 2.72 -0.67
N PHE A 70 -8.70 3.69 -1.56
CA PHE A 70 -8.27 5.04 -1.22
C PHE A 70 -9.22 6.07 -1.82
N GLN A 71 -9.61 7.04 -1.01
CA GLN A 71 -10.43 8.16 -1.46
C GLN A 71 -10.01 9.44 -0.76
N ALA A 72 -9.66 10.46 -1.54
CA ALA A 72 -9.32 11.78 -1.05
C ALA A 72 -10.56 12.67 -1.05
N PHE A 73 -10.73 13.46 0.01
CA PHE A 73 -11.81 14.42 0.18
C PHE A 73 -11.24 15.78 0.54
N PRO A 74 -11.77 16.88 -0.01
CA PRO A 74 -11.49 18.22 0.49
C PRO A 74 -11.92 18.33 1.97
N SER A 75 -11.09 18.97 2.80
CA SER A 75 -11.37 19.15 4.23
C SER A 75 -10.79 20.49 4.71
N GLY A 76 -11.57 21.56 4.58
CA GLY A 76 -11.12 22.93 4.89
C GLY A 76 -9.99 23.33 3.93
N ASP A 77 -8.88 23.82 4.50
CA ASP A 77 -7.67 24.16 3.75
C ASP A 77 -6.80 22.94 3.39
N GLY A 78 -7.23 21.73 3.77
CA GLY A 78 -6.48 20.49 3.58
C GLY A 78 -7.23 19.41 2.80
N THR A 79 -6.61 18.24 2.73
CA THR A 79 -7.19 17.02 2.16
C THR A 79 -7.28 15.94 3.22
N ARG A 80 -8.43 15.26 3.32
CA ARG A 80 -8.59 14.06 4.13
C ARG A 80 -8.52 12.84 3.23
N LEU A 81 -7.62 11.90 3.53
CA LEU A 81 -7.54 10.62 2.85
C LEU A 81 -8.24 9.54 3.68
N HIS A 82 -9.24 8.87 3.12
CA HIS A 82 -9.82 7.66 3.68
C HIS A 82 -9.15 6.45 3.05
N ILE A 83 -8.69 5.53 3.91
CA ILE A 83 -8.04 4.29 3.52
C ILE A 83 -8.80 3.12 4.13
N ARG A 84 -9.20 2.15 3.30
CA ARG A 84 -9.79 0.89 3.75
C ARG A 84 -8.94 -0.27 3.27
N SER A 85 -8.24 -0.90 4.20
CA SER A 85 -7.43 -2.10 3.94
C SER A 85 -8.17 -3.37 4.34
N VAL A 86 -8.28 -4.32 3.42
CA VAL A 86 -8.86 -5.66 3.65
C VAL A 86 -7.80 -6.72 3.37
N VAL A 87 -7.43 -7.48 4.40
CA VAL A 87 -6.44 -8.58 4.29
C VAL A 87 -7.14 -9.91 4.54
N ASN A 88 -7.24 -10.74 3.50
CA ASN A 88 -7.92 -12.02 3.55
C ASN A 88 -6.95 -13.19 3.34
N PRO A 89 -7.00 -14.22 4.19
CA PRO A 89 -6.40 -15.52 3.91
C PRO A 89 -6.90 -16.12 2.60
N ASN A 90 -5.98 -16.55 1.74
CA ASN A 90 -6.26 -17.28 0.51
C ASN A 90 -5.57 -18.66 0.55
N GLY A 91 -6.37 -19.72 0.66
CA GLY A 91 -5.88 -21.10 0.76
C GLY A 91 -5.27 -21.46 2.13
N PRO A 92 -4.75 -22.70 2.28
CA PRO A 92 -4.26 -23.22 3.56
C PRO A 92 -3.09 -22.41 4.15
N LEU A 93 -2.12 -22.04 3.31
CA LEU A 93 -0.99 -21.21 3.73
C LEU A 93 -1.46 -19.86 4.27
N GLY A 94 -2.39 -19.20 3.56
CA GLY A 94 -2.97 -17.94 3.99
C GLY A 94 -3.63 -18.02 5.37
N LYS A 95 -4.32 -19.13 5.67
CA LYS A 95 -4.97 -19.32 6.99
C LYS A 95 -3.92 -19.43 8.11
N ILE A 96 -2.82 -20.13 7.86
CA ILE A 96 -1.70 -20.26 8.80
C ILE A 96 -1.05 -18.90 9.03
N VAL A 97 -0.69 -18.20 7.94
CA VAL A 97 -0.06 -16.88 7.99
C VAL A 97 -0.97 -15.86 8.67
N GLY A 98 -2.27 -15.84 8.31
CA GLY A 98 -3.25 -14.95 8.93
C GLY A 98 -3.38 -15.17 10.44
N ARG A 99 -3.36 -16.43 10.91
CA ARG A 99 -3.40 -16.75 12.33
C ARG A 99 -2.13 -16.32 13.07
N LEU A 100 -0.96 -16.55 12.49
CA LEU A 100 0.33 -16.26 13.14
C LEU A 100 0.71 -14.78 13.10
N MET A 101 0.46 -14.13 11.96
CA MET A 101 1.03 -12.82 11.63
C MET A 101 -0.03 -11.74 11.35
N GLY A 102 -1.31 -12.08 11.23
CA GLY A 102 -2.36 -11.15 10.81
C GLY A 102 -2.42 -9.87 11.65
N ARG A 103 -2.43 -9.99 12.99
CA ARG A 103 -2.42 -8.83 13.90
C ARG A 103 -1.14 -7.98 13.79
N ARG A 104 0.00 -8.57 13.40
CA ARG A 104 1.26 -7.83 13.22
C ARG A 104 1.26 -7.10 11.88
N LEU A 105 0.71 -7.70 10.84
CA LEU A 105 0.51 -7.08 9.53
C LEU A 105 -0.44 -5.88 9.62
N LEU A 106 -1.59 -6.02 10.29
CA LEU A 106 -2.55 -4.92 10.45
C LEU A 106 -1.93 -3.72 11.18
N ARG A 107 -1.22 -3.95 12.29
CA ARG A 107 -0.51 -2.87 13.01
C ARG A 107 0.60 -2.22 12.19
N MET A 108 1.27 -3.00 11.33
CA MET A 108 2.29 -2.49 10.43
C MET A 108 1.67 -1.57 9.36
N LEU A 109 0.53 -1.97 8.77
CA LEU A 109 -0.20 -1.16 7.80
C LEU A 109 -0.73 0.13 8.44
N GLU A 110 -1.38 0.03 9.60
CA GLU A 110 -1.88 1.19 10.36
C GLU A 110 -0.76 2.20 10.67
N LYS A 111 0.39 1.71 11.16
CA LYS A 111 1.57 2.56 11.39
C LYS A 111 2.10 3.17 10.08
N GLY A 112 2.14 2.37 9.02
CA GLY A 112 2.59 2.81 7.69
C GLY A 112 1.75 3.98 7.17
N TRP A 113 0.43 3.91 7.29
CA TRP A 113 -0.47 4.98 6.90
C TRP A 113 -0.29 6.26 7.71
N GLY A 114 -0.13 6.16 9.04
CA GLY A 114 0.17 7.32 9.87
C GLY A 114 1.51 7.97 9.51
N THR A 115 2.55 7.16 9.29
CA THR A 115 3.87 7.65 8.87
C THR A 115 3.82 8.32 7.49
N ALA A 116 3.07 7.76 6.54
CA ALA A 116 2.90 8.36 5.22
C ALA A 116 2.21 9.73 5.31
N ALA A 117 1.19 9.87 6.17
CA ALA A 117 0.54 11.16 6.42
C ALA A 117 1.53 12.20 6.99
N GLU A 118 2.29 11.85 8.02
CA GLU A 118 3.31 12.74 8.61
C GLU A 118 4.35 13.21 7.57
N ILE A 119 4.79 12.31 6.69
CA ILE A 119 5.75 12.63 5.62
C ILE A 119 5.12 13.58 4.60
N CYS A 120 3.90 13.31 4.15
CA CYS A 120 3.18 14.16 3.22
C CYS A 120 2.94 15.57 3.78
N GLU A 121 2.59 15.69 5.07
CA GLU A 121 2.41 16.97 5.75
C GLU A 121 3.72 17.75 5.86
N ARG A 122 4.82 17.08 6.20
CA ARG A 122 6.16 17.71 6.28
C ARG A 122 6.64 18.20 4.92
N ASP A 123 6.39 17.43 3.86
CA ASP A 123 6.89 17.70 2.51
C ASP A 123 5.92 18.57 1.68
N ALA A 124 4.79 18.97 2.26
CA ALA A 124 3.86 19.92 1.65
C ALA A 124 4.55 21.30 1.50
N PRO A 125 4.39 21.97 0.33
CA PRO A 125 5.04 23.25 0.03
C PRO A 125 4.49 24.44 0.82
#